data_AF-A0A2B5QUL2-F1
#
_entry.id   AF-A0A2B5QUL2-F1
#
_cell.length_a   1.000
_cell.length_b   1.000
_cell.length_c   1.000
_cell.angle_alpha   90.00
_cell.angle_beta   90.00
_cell.angle_gamma   90.00
#
_symmetry.space_group_name_H-M   'P 1'
#
loop_
_entity.id
_entity.type
_entity.pdbx_description
1 polymer ?
#
loop_
_entity_poly.entity_id
_entity_poly.type
_entity_poly.pdbx_seq_one_letter_code
_entity_poly.pdbx_strand_id
1 'polypeptide(L)' 'MMDEIQRFIANNTHQLGYIMEEASRKWKEQDPKGALTVGPCKGVIDSYGSYYDLLEKLACLQERKNIKHNN' A
#
# COMPACT_ATOMS: atom_id res chain seq x y z
N MET A 1 -27.51 16.52 -3.63
CA MET A 1 -27.41 15.51 -4.70
C MET A 1 -26.60 14.36 -4.11
N MET A 2 -27.13 13.13 -4.05
CA MET A 2 -26.36 12.02 -3.44
C MET A 2 -25.22 11.62 -4.37
N ASP A 3 -24.06 11.37 -3.76
CA ASP A 3 -22.88 10.89 -4.47
C ASP A 3 -23.13 9.51 -5.10
N GLU A 4 -22.51 9.25 -6.24
CA GLU A 4 -22.75 8.05 -7.05
C GLU A 4 -22.44 6.76 -6.25
N ILE A 5 -21.43 6.84 -5.39
CA ILE A 5 -21.03 5.79 -4.46
C ILE A 5 -22.11 5.55 -3.38
N GLN A 6 -22.70 6.62 -2.84
CA GLN A 6 -23.76 6.50 -1.82
C GLN A 6 -25.02 5.84 -2.40
N ARG A 7 -25.34 6.11 -3.67
CA ARG A 7 -26.46 5.48 -4.37
C ARG A 7 -26.20 3.99 -4.65
N PHE A 8 -24.96 3.64 -5.00
CA PHE A 8 -24.54 2.25 -5.20
C PHE A 8 -24.59 1.44 -3.89
N ILE A 9 -24.09 1.99 -2.78
CA ILE A 9 -24.12 1.34 -1.46
C ILE A 9 -25.56 1.09 -1.01
N ALA A 10 -26.45 2.10 -1.14
CA ALA A 10 -27.85 1.97 -0.74
C ALA A 10 -28.57 0.83 -1.47
N ASN A 11 -28.34 0.69 -2.78
CA ASN A 11 -28.99 -0.32 -3.62
C ASN A 11 -28.44 -1.74 -3.42
N ASN A 12 -27.23 -1.88 -2.88
CA ASN A 12 -26.56 -3.18 -2.71
C ASN A 12 -26.36 -3.56 -1.24
N THR A 13 -27.08 -2.93 -0.32
CA THR A 13 -26.97 -3.13 1.14
C THR A 13 -27.12 -4.60 1.59
N HIS A 14 -27.84 -5.42 0.83
CA HIS A 14 -27.99 -6.86 1.06
C HIS A 14 -26.77 -7.70 0.63
N GLN A 15 -25.79 -7.10 -0.06
CA GLN A 15 -24.55 -7.71 -0.54
C GLN A 15 -23.34 -6.96 0.02
N LEU A 16 -23.27 -6.84 1.34
CA LEU A 16 -22.17 -6.15 2.03
C LEU A 16 -20.79 -6.65 1.58
N GLY A 17 -20.66 -7.95 1.30
CA GLY A 17 -19.43 -8.53 0.74
C GLY A 17 -19.05 -7.95 -0.62
N TYR A 18 -20.01 -7.77 -1.52
CA TYR A 18 -19.79 -7.18 -2.85
C TYR A 18 -19.43 -5.69 -2.76
N ILE A 19 -20.07 -4.94 -1.86
CA ILE A 19 -19.73 -3.53 -1.59
C ILE A 19 -18.30 -3.41 -1.08
N MET A 20 -17.89 -4.26 -0.13
CA MET A 20 -16.54 -4.29 0.43
C MET A 20 -15.49 -4.65 -0.63
N GLU A 21 -15.83 -5.58 -1.52
CA GLU A 21 -14.95 -5.98 -2.62
C GLU A 21 -14.73 -4.84 -3.62
N GLU A 22 -15.80 -4.16 -4.05
CA GLU A 22 -15.71 -3.02 -4.96
C GLU A 22 -15.00 -1.81 -4.33
N ALA A 23 -15.25 -1.53 -3.05
CA ALA A 23 -14.54 -0.48 -2.31
C ALA A 23 -13.04 -0.79 -2.20
N SER A 24 -12.69 -2.04 -1.89
CA SER A 24 -11.30 -2.51 -1.84
C SER A 24 -10.61 -2.40 -3.20
N ARG A 25 -11.29 -2.78 -4.28
CA ARG A 25 -10.78 -2.65 -5.66
C ARG A 25 -10.50 -1.19 -6.00
N LYS A 26 -11.46 -0.29 -5.76
CA LYS A 26 -11.31 1.14 -6.04
C LYS A 26 -10.20 1.80 -5.25
N TRP A 27 -10.05 1.42 -3.98
CA TRP A 27 -8.97 1.92 -3.15
C TRP A 27 -7.59 1.46 -3.65
N LYS A 28 -7.44 0.19 -4.06
CA LYS A 28 -6.21 -0.32 -4.67
C LYS A 28 -5.84 0.39 -5.98
N GLU A 29 -6.83 0.77 -6.79
CA GLU A 29 -6.62 1.55 -8.02
C GLU A 29 -6.10 2.96 -7.73
N GLN A 30 -6.62 3.61 -6.68
CA GLN A 30 -6.21 4.97 -6.29
C GLN A 30 -4.87 5.03 -5.56
N ASP A 31 -4.60 4.06 -4.67
CA ASP A 31 -3.36 3.99 -3.91
C ASP A 31 -2.77 2.57 -3.91
N PRO A 32 -2.08 2.18 -5.00
CA PRO A 32 -1.43 0.88 -5.10
C PRO A 32 -0.36 0.65 -4.03
N LYS A 33 0.27 1.73 -3.52
CA LYS A 33 1.33 1.63 -2.50
C LYS A 33 0.73 1.42 -1.11
N GLY A 34 -0.25 2.23 -0.72
CA GLY A 34 -0.96 2.07 0.55
C GLY A 34 -1.67 0.74 0.66
N ALA A 35 -2.18 0.20 -0.45
CA ALA A 35 -2.77 -1.14 -0.48
C ALA A 35 -1.82 -2.26 -0.03
N LEU A 36 -0.51 -2.12 -0.26
CA LEU A 36 0.49 -3.10 0.19
C LEU A 36 0.74 -3.03 1.70
N THR A 37 0.39 -1.91 2.33
CA THR A 37 0.61 -1.64 3.77
C THR A 37 -0.51 -2.16 4.66
N VAL A 38 -1.52 -2.82 4.08
CA VAL A 38 -2.63 -3.45 4.79
C VAL A 38 -2.82 -4.91 4.33
N GLY A 39 -3.48 -5.72 5.16
CA GLY A 39 -3.70 -7.14 4.86
C GLY A 39 -2.43 -8.00 5.01
N PRO A 40 -2.35 -9.16 4.35
CA PRO A 40 -1.27 -10.13 4.54
C PRO A 40 0.13 -9.56 4.26
N CYS A 41 0.22 -8.60 3.32
CA CYS A 41 1.47 -7.96 2.92
C CYS A 41 1.99 -6.98 3.97
N LYS A 42 1.14 -6.48 4.86
CA LYS A 42 1.54 -5.56 5.95
C LYS A 42 2.61 -6.18 6.84
N GLY A 43 2.43 -7.44 7.25
CA GLY A 43 3.40 -8.11 8.13
C GLY A 43 4.80 -8.23 7.50
N VAL A 44 4.87 -8.39 6.17
CA VAL A 44 6.12 -8.42 5.42
C VAL A 44 6.77 -7.03 5.40
N ILE A 45 5.99 -5.98 5.13
CA ILE A 45 6.49 -4.60 5.13
C ILE A 45 6.93 -4.17 6.53
N ASP A 46 6.17 -4.49 7.57
CA ASP A 46 6.53 -4.14 8.94
C ASP A 46 7.82 -4.85 9.38
N SER A 47 8.06 -6.09 8.93
CA SER A 47 9.24 -6.88 9.29
C SER A 47 10.50 -6.52 8.49
N TYR A 48 10.34 -6.23 7.19
CA TYR A 48 11.46 -6.10 6.26
C TYR A 48 11.62 -4.69 5.65
N GLY A 49 10.65 -3.80 5.87
CA GLY A 49 10.56 -2.49 5.20
C GLY A 49 9.94 -2.58 3.81
N SER A 50 9.53 -1.42 3.27
CA SER A 50 9.10 -1.36 1.87
C SER A 50 10.30 -1.62 0.93
N TYR A 51 10.04 -2.10 -0.28
CA TYR A 51 11.09 -2.27 -1.30
C TYR A 51 11.90 -0.98 -1.51
N TYR A 52 11.25 0.18 -1.46
CA TYR A 52 11.91 1.48 -1.60
C TYR A 52 12.79 1.80 -0.38
N ASP A 53 12.34 1.47 0.83
CA ASP A 53 13.13 1.67 2.06
C ASP A 53 14.39 0.78 2.05
N LEU A 54 14.27 -0.43 1.51
CA LEU A 54 15.40 -1.35 1.33
C LEU A 54 16.40 -0.81 0.32
N LEU A 55 15.93 -0.27 -0.81
CA LEU A 55 16.80 0.36 -1.80
C LEU A 55 17.54 1.57 -1.23
N GLU A 56 16.84 2.42 -0.47
CA GLU A 56 17.44 3.59 0.19
C GLU A 56 18.51 3.18 1.22
N LYS A 57 18.20 2.18 2.07
CA LYS A 57 19.19 1.60 2.99
C LYS A 57 20.41 1.05 2.26
N LEU A 58 20.21 0.40 1.11
CA LEU A 58 21.30 -0.14 0.32
C LEU A 58 22.21 0.97 -0.23
N ALA A 59 21.62 2.05 -0.73
CA ALA A 59 22.34 3.22 -1.23
C ALA A 59 23.19 3.86 -0.13
N CYS A 60 22.62 4.10 1.06
CA CYS A 60 23.36 4.64 2.19
C CYS A 60 24.53 3.74 2.65
N LEU A 61 24.36 2.42 2.57
CA LEU A 61 25.44 1.47 2.91
C LEU A 61 26.57 1.50 1.89
N GLN A 62 26.25 1.65 0.60
CA GLN A 62 27.26 1.79 -0.46
C GLN A 62 28.06 3.09 -0.33
N GLU A 63 27.39 4.22 -0.03
CA GLU A 63 28.06 5.50 0.23
C GLU A 63 29.03 5.41 1.42
N ARG A 64 28.61 4.79 2.52
CA ARG A 64 29.47 4.57 3.70
C ARG A 64 30.68 3.69 3.40
N LYS A 65 30.54 2.68 2.53
CA LYS A 65 31.68 1.85 2.09
C LYS A 65 32.67 2.66 1.26
N ASN A 66 32.20 3.51 0.36
CA ASN A 66 33.07 4.38 -0.45
C ASN A 66 33.86 5.38 0.41
N ILE A 67 33.26 5.95 1.45
CA ILE A 67 33.96 6.88 2.36
C ILE A 67 35.07 6.17 3.15
N LYS A 68 34.84 4.93 3.59
CA LYS A 68 35.84 4.14 4.34
C LYS A 68 36.99 3.61 3.48
N HIS A 69 36.81 3.53 2.16
CA HIS A 69 37.85 3.02 1.25
C HIS A 69 38.78 4.14 0.74
N ASN A 70 38.33 5.40 0.79
CA ASN A 70 39.08 6.57 0.35
C ASN A 70 39.81 7.31 1.49
N ASN A 71 39.92 6.69 2.68
CA ASN A 71 40.59 7.19 3.88
C ASN A 71 41.58 6.13 4.38
#